data_AF-A0A2P4NLF3-F1
#
_entry.id   AF-A0A2P4NLF3-F1
#
_cell.length_a   1.000
_cell.length_b   1.000
_cell.length_c   1.000
_cell.angle_alpha   90.00
_cell.angle_beta   90.00
_cell.angle_gamma   90.00
#
_symmetry.space_group_name_H-M   'P 1'
#
loop_
_entity.id
_entity.type
_entity.pdbx_description
1 polymer ?
#
loop_
_entity_poly.entity_id
_entity_poly.type
_entity_poly.pdbx_seq_one_letter_code
_entity_poly.pdbx_strand_id
1 'polypeptide(L)' 'WVVVNDQPFTVVEDDHFKLMIKRLNREATIPSTVTICKDIHQAFNDKQTFILEELQNVPGQISFTLDAWTSKN' A
#
# COMPACT_ATOMS: atom_id res chain seq x y z
N TRP A 1 8.15 -1.10 -1.90
CA TRP A 1 8.37 -2.39 -2.61
C TRP A 1 7.11 -3.25 -2.58
N VAL A 2 6.55 -3.58 -1.40
CA VAL A 2 5.32 -4.38 -1.29
C VAL A 2 4.17 -3.84 -2.14
N VAL A 3 3.81 -2.57 -1.98
CA VAL A 3 2.76 -1.91 -2.78
C VAL A 3 3.17 -1.75 -4.26
N VAL A 4 4.38 -1.25 -4.51
CA VAL A 4 4.85 -0.88 -5.86
C VAL A 4 5.00 -2.10 -6.79
N ASN A 5 5.36 -3.26 -6.24
CA ASN A 5 5.61 -4.49 -7.00
C ASN A 5 4.56 -5.58 -6.73
N ASP A 6 3.40 -5.20 -6.18
CA ASP A 6 2.26 -6.09 -5.91
C ASP A 6 2.66 -7.40 -5.20
N GLN A 7 3.49 -7.27 -4.16
CA GLN A 7 3.98 -8.43 -3.43
C GLN A 7 2.99 -8.84 -2.34
N PRO A 8 2.88 -10.15 -2.04
CA PRO A 8 2.07 -10.59 -0.91
C PRO A 8 2.64 -10.04 0.39
N PHE A 9 1.77 -9.59 1.31
CA PHE A 9 2.22 -9.07 2.61
C PHE A 9 3.03 -10.08 3.42
N THR A 10 2.77 -11.37 3.22
CA THR A 10 3.47 -12.48 3.88
C THR A 10 4.95 -12.57 3.54
N VAL A 11 5.43 -11.86 2.52
CA VAL A 11 6.83 -11.85 2.12
C VAL A 11 7.77 -11.40 3.24
N VAL A 12 7.29 -10.55 4.15
CA VAL A 12 8.10 -10.11 5.30
C VAL A 12 8.23 -11.17 6.38
N GLU A 13 7.42 -12.22 6.32
CA GLU A 13 7.50 -13.35 7.24
C GLU A 13 8.46 -14.45 6.78
N ASP A 14 8.85 -14.44 5.51
CA ASP A 14 9.80 -15.39 4.96
C ASP A 14 11.17 -15.30 5.65
N ASP A 15 11.70 -16.45 6.05
CA ASP A 15 12.95 -16.52 6.80
C ASP A 15 14.17 -16.09 5.96
N HIS A 16 14.17 -16.36 4.65
CA HIS A 16 15.26 -15.95 3.78
C HIS A 16 15.25 -14.44 3.55
N PHE A 17 14.06 -13.85 3.40
CA PHE A 17 13.89 -12.40 3.38
C PHE A 17 14.39 -11.77 4.67
N LYS A 18 13.95 -12.28 5.83
CA LYS A 18 14.40 -11.79 7.14
C LYS A 18 15.92 -11.88 7.30
N LEU A 19 16.52 -13.01 6.91
CA LEU A 19 17.96 -13.22 6.94
C LEU A 19 18.70 -12.25 6.02
N MET A 20 18.20 -12.03 4.80
CA MET A 20 18.76 -11.09 3.85
C MET A 20 18.77 -9.67 4.42
N ILE A 21 17.64 -9.19 4.95
CA ILE A 21 17.54 -7.86 5.56
C ILE A 21 18.50 -7.75 6.76
N LYS A 22 18.55 -8.75 7.63
CA LYS A 22 19.46 -8.77 8.79
C LYS A 22 20.94 -8.84 8.42
N ARG A 23 21.29 -9.44 7.28
CA ARG A 23 22.66 -9.41 6.75
C ARG A 23 23.06 -8.02 6.26
N LEU A 24 22.13 -7.28 5.65
CA LEU A 24 22.37 -5.92 5.17
C LEU A 24 22.39 -4.91 6.32
N ASN A 25 21.51 -5.08 7.30
CA ASN A 25 21.45 -4.26 8.51
C ASN A 25 21.00 -5.11 9.71
N ARG A 26 21.94 -5.40 10.60
CA ARG A 26 21.71 -6.25 11.78
C ARG A 26 20.66 -5.65 12.75
N GLU A 27 20.60 -4.32 12.82
CA GLU A 27 19.70 -3.59 13.70
C GLU A 27 18.32 -3.34 13.08
N ALA A 28 18.10 -3.72 11.82
CA ALA A 28 16.81 -3.50 11.15
C ALA A 28 15.68 -4.26 11.85
N THR A 29 14.64 -3.56 12.27
CA THR A 29 13.40 -4.17 12.74
C THR A 29 12.50 -4.46 11.55
N ILE A 30 12.11 -5.72 11.37
CA ILE A 30 11.20 -6.13 10.31
C ILE A 30 9.79 -6.17 10.91
N PRO A 31 8.87 -5.29 10.48
CA PRO A 31 7.50 -5.30 10.97
C PRO A 31 6.77 -6.58 10.56
N SER A 32 5.81 -7.00 11.37
CA SER A 32 4.98 -8.17 11.06
C SER A 32 4.08 -7.90 9.84
N THR A 33 3.60 -8.97 9.20
CA THR A 33 2.57 -8.89 8.15
C THR A 33 1.36 -8.06 8.60
N VAL A 34 0.92 -8.24 9.84
CA VAL A 34 -0.24 -7.52 10.41
C VAL A 34 0.05 -6.03 10.48
N THR A 35 1.24 -5.65 10.95
CA THR A 35 1.68 -4.26 11.02
C THR A 35 1.73 -3.62 9.64
N ILE A 36 2.38 -4.28 8.67
CA ILE A 36 2.49 -3.77 7.30
C ILE A 36 1.12 -3.59 6.66
N CYS A 37 0.23 -4.58 6.79
CA CYS A 37 -1.13 -4.52 6.26
C CYS A 37 -1.90 -3.33 6.86
N LYS A 38 -1.82 -3.17 8.19
CA LYS A 38 -2.45 -2.04 8.89
C LYS A 38 -1.90 -0.70 8.40
N ASP A 39 -0.59 -0.55 8.30
CA ASP A 39 0.05 0.71 7.93
C ASP A 39 -0.26 1.09 6.49
N ILE A 40 -0.28 0.12 5.56
CA ILE A 40 -0.66 0.34 4.16
C ILE A 40 -2.13 0.77 4.05
N HIS A 41 -3.04 0.07 4.75
CA HIS A 41 -4.45 0.45 4.76
C HIS A 41 -4.68 1.83 5.37
N GLN A 42 -3.96 2.17 6.45
CA GLN A 42 -4.06 3.49 7.05
C GLN A 42 -3.58 4.57 6.07
N ALA A 43 -2.40 4.38 5.45
CA ALA A 43 -1.88 5.32 4.46
C ALA A 43 -2.82 5.51 3.26
N PHE A 44 -3.49 4.44 2.82
CA PHE A 44 -4.52 4.52 1.78
C PHE A 44 -5.72 5.36 2.24
N ASN A 45 -6.26 5.09 3.43
CA ASN A 45 -7.41 5.83 3.97
C ASN A 45 -7.09 7.32 4.19
N ASP A 46 -5.89 7.61 4.69
CA ASP A 46 -5.42 8.98 4.88
C ASP A 46 -5.33 9.71 3.54
N LYS A 47 -4.78 9.04 2.51
CA LYS A 47 -4.69 9.62 1.18
C LYS A 47 -6.06 9.77 0.51
N GLN A 48 -6.97 8.83 0.73
CA GLN A 48 -8.34 8.92 0.24
C GLN A 48 -9.07 10.11 0.87
N THR A 49 -8.93 10.30 2.19
CA THR A 49 -9.50 11.45 2.91
C THR A 49 -8.95 12.76 2.36
N PHE A 50 -7.63 12.85 2.19
CA PHE A 50 -6.98 14.01 1.59
C PHE A 50 -7.51 14.30 0.17
N ILE A 51 -7.61 13.29 -0.70
CA ILE A 51 -8.13 13.48 -2.06
C ILE A 51 -9.60 13.92 -2.03
N LEU A 52 -10.41 13.39 -1.12
CA LEU A 52 -11.80 13.78 -0.97
C LEU A 52 -11.93 15.26 -0.57
N GLU A 53 -11.10 15.72 0.36
CA GLU A 53 -11.03 17.14 0.75
C GLU A 53 -10.62 18.02 -0.44
N GLU A 54 -9.59 17.61 -1.20
CA GLU A 54 -9.16 18.33 -2.40
C GLU A 54 -10.29 18.43 -3.44
N LEU A 55 -10.99 17.32 -3.72
CA LEU A 55 -12.10 17.29 -4.67
C LEU A 55 -13.27 18.17 -4.22
N GLN A 56 -13.59 18.23 -2.93
CA GLN A 56 -14.66 19.09 -2.41
C GLN A 56 -14.34 20.58 -2.55
N ASN A 57 -13.05 20.93 -2.57
CA ASN A 57 -12.59 22.31 -2.65
C ASN A 57 -12.36 22.80 -4.10
N VAL A 58 -12.52 21.95 -5.12
CA VAL A 58 -12.33 22.36 -6.51
C VAL A 58 -13.43 23.33 -6.94
N PRO A 59 -13.09 24.57 -7.36
CA PRO A 59 -14.07 25.48 -7.94
C PRO A 59 -14.45 25.00 -9.34
N GLY A 60 -15.74 24.74 -9.58
CA GLY A 60 -16.27 24.37 -10.88
C GLY A 60 -16.73 22.91 -10.98
N GLN A 61 -16.69 22.34 -12.18
CA GLN A 61 -17.15 20.97 -12.44
C GLN A 61 -15.96 19.99 -12.46
N ILE A 62 -16.19 18.80 -11.93
CA ILE A 62 -15.23 17.69 -11.94
C ILE A 62 -15.74 16.64 -12.92
N SER A 63 -14.92 16.27 -13.90
CA SER A 63 -15.23 15.17 -14.82
C SER A 63 -14.59 13.88 -14.32
N PHE A 64 -15.37 12.79 -14.28
CA PHE A 64 -14.88 11.46 -13.96
C PHE A 64 -14.93 10.59 -15.21
N THR A 65 -13.82 9.90 -15.50
CA THR A 65 -13.75 8.85 -16.51
C THR A 65 -13.70 7.51 -15.79
N LEU A 66 -14.63 6.61 -16.12
CA LEU A 66 -14.66 5.26 -15.57
C LEU A 66 -14.22 4.28 -16.66
N ASP A 67 -13.25 3.43 -16.33
CA ASP A 67 -12.92 2.27 -17.14
C ASP A 67 -13.55 1.02 -16.51
N ALA A 68 -14.51 0.43 -17.22
CA ALA A 68 -15.34 -0.67 -16.73
C ALA A 68 -15.20 -1.86 -17.68
N TRP A 69 -14.20 -2.70 -17.44
CA TRP A 69 -14.06 -4.00 -18.11
C TRP A 69 -14.51 -5.15 -17.19
N THR A 70 -14.86 -6.28 -17.80
CA THR A 70 -15.16 -7.53 -17.10
C THR A 70 -14.11 -8.57 -17.46
N SER A 71 -13.45 -9.18 -16.47
CA SER A 71 -12.60 -10.35 -16.68
C SER A 71 -13.45 -11.63 -16.61
N LYS A 72 -13.10 -12.66 -17.39
CA LYS A 72 -13.65 -14.00 -17.17
C LYS A 72 -13.00 -14.55 -15.90
N ASN A 73 -13.84 -14.96 -14.94
CA ASN A 73 -13.41 -15.69 -13.74
C ASN A 73 -12.89 -17.08 -14.10
#